data_AF-A0AAD0S1A4-F1
#
_entry.id   AF-A0AAD0S1A4-F1
#
_cell.length_a   1.000
_cell.length_b   1.000
_cell.length_c   1.000
_cell.angle_alpha   90.00
_cell.angle_beta   90.00
_cell.angle_gamma   90.00
#
_symmetry.space_group_name_H-M   'P 1'
#
loop_
_entity.id
_entity.type
_entity.pdbx_description
1 polymer ?
#
loop_
_entity_poly.entity_id
_entity_poly.type
_entity_poly.pdbx_seq_one_letter_code
_entity_poly.pdbx_strand_id
1 'polypeptide(L)'
;MFKLAHNGNVLLDVHEHSPPSAAFIIEALEKSSFCECRVDHDAINNFFKNKSTERMLVVASKHDASLELSLSDDKMLATGELTIAEGGKALTLENAKKELIKAGVARGYKQAFLEQLLQKQFELPAGTKTKGVLAKGRLPIDGQPSKLVPQVETLKDRLKQPKLREDGTADMRDFGKLASVEPGVLLIKQVPATPGKEGFTVTGDVLPAKAGESHALVAGEGTEISKNNPLELISVIAGVPVDIANGMRVDDIFTIADVNVKSGHVDFEGSVIVTHNVEPGMRINAKGDITVMGTVESGHLTAAGDITIKQGVIGHQLDDKSLSCHIVCQGDIHLSHGQYSYLEGNNIIIDRQSSHCVMKAAKLLQLGKEDNPQGKLFGGTILDAQMVIAGEIGNESGAKMVINLAASGAQVTAQTDQCLKDLAQTDSQLDNLQEAIEKADQVKDAEKKKLLLAKIGATQMHYCEQAEQLEKKLSNLELHLHELLEGAQLVVNKTLHSGVEIHIFDKVLLTNRQYPPCKVKLEESKIEVEFKTS
;
A
#
# COMPACT_ATOMS: atom_id res chain seq x y z
N MET A 1 -32.84 72.48 51.56
CA MET A 1 -32.64 73.14 50.25
C MET A 1 -33.42 72.42 49.15
N PHE A 2 -33.20 71.13 48.91
CA PHE A 2 -33.90 70.39 47.85
C PHE A 2 -35.04 69.51 48.41
N LYS A 3 -36.17 69.44 47.71
CA LYS A 3 -37.33 68.56 48.02
C LYS A 3 -37.62 67.65 46.82
N LEU A 4 -37.86 66.37 47.07
CA LEU A 4 -38.27 65.43 46.02
C LEU A 4 -39.79 65.51 45.79
N ALA A 5 -40.19 65.77 44.55
CA ALA A 5 -41.58 65.72 44.12
C ALA A 5 -42.03 64.30 43.80
N HIS A 6 -43.35 64.06 43.84
CA HIS A 6 -43.96 62.75 43.63
C HIS A 6 -43.69 62.15 42.23
N ASN A 7 -43.30 62.99 41.27
CA ASN A 7 -42.94 62.61 39.90
C ASN A 7 -41.44 62.28 39.72
N GLY A 8 -40.65 62.23 40.79
CA GLY A 8 -39.22 61.92 40.72
C GLY A 8 -38.31 63.14 40.47
N ASN A 9 -38.86 64.34 40.34
CA ASN A 9 -38.08 65.55 40.18
C ASN A 9 -37.60 66.10 41.53
N VAL A 10 -36.34 66.52 41.60
CA VAL A 10 -35.75 67.25 42.71
C VAL A 10 -35.99 68.73 42.46
N LEU A 11 -36.75 69.36 43.35
CA LEU A 11 -37.13 70.75 43.27
C LEU A 11 -36.34 71.59 44.28
N LEU A 12 -35.95 72.79 43.85
CA LEU A 12 -35.41 73.84 44.70
C LEU A 12 -36.46 74.94 44.86
N ASP A 13 -36.83 75.26 46.10
CA ASP A 13 -37.60 76.47 46.40
C ASP A 13 -36.64 77.68 46.36
N VAL A 14 -36.80 78.50 45.33
CA VAL A 14 -35.86 79.59 45.03
C VAL A 14 -36.10 80.81 45.93
N HIS A 15 -37.27 80.92 46.55
CA HIS A 15 -37.60 82.02 47.46
C HIS A 15 -37.07 81.81 48.88
N GLU A 16 -37.05 80.58 49.37
CA GLU A 16 -36.55 80.27 50.73
C GLU A 16 -35.01 80.30 50.81
N HIS A 17 -34.31 80.02 49.71
CA HIS A 17 -32.87 79.77 49.74
C HIS A 17 -32.04 80.59 48.73
N SER A 18 -32.65 81.52 47.99
CA SER A 18 -32.05 82.49 47.04
C SER A 18 -30.60 82.19 46.62
N PRO A 19 -30.38 81.23 45.70
CA PRO A 19 -29.05 80.77 45.34
C PRO A 19 -28.27 81.84 44.54
N PRO A 20 -26.98 82.07 44.85
CA PRO A 20 -26.18 83.14 44.24
C PRO A 20 -25.76 82.87 42.79
N SER A 21 -25.70 81.61 42.34
CA SER A 21 -25.31 81.25 40.97
C SER A 21 -25.74 79.83 40.59
N ALA A 22 -25.73 79.53 39.28
CA ALA A 22 -25.94 78.16 38.77
C ALA A 22 -24.91 77.17 39.33
N ALA A 23 -23.64 77.59 39.45
CA ALA A 23 -22.57 76.78 40.02
C ALA A 23 -22.83 76.42 41.50
N PHE A 24 -23.39 77.36 42.27
CA PHE A 24 -23.74 77.10 43.67
C PHE A 24 -24.85 76.05 43.81
N ILE A 25 -25.84 76.03 42.91
CA ILE A 25 -26.89 75.01 42.91
C ILE A 25 -26.30 73.62 42.62
N ILE A 26 -25.38 73.53 41.66
CA ILE A 26 -24.72 72.28 41.26
C ILE A 26 -23.83 71.76 42.42
N GLU A 27 -22.99 72.61 43.02
CA GLU A 27 -22.17 72.22 44.18
C GLU A 27 -23.03 71.84 45.40
N ALA A 28 -24.16 72.52 45.61
CA ALA A 28 -25.08 72.19 46.69
C ALA A 28 -25.80 70.86 46.43
N LEU A 29 -26.12 70.53 45.18
CA LEU A 29 -26.69 69.23 44.78
C LEU A 29 -25.68 68.09 45.01
N GLU A 30 -24.43 68.29 44.61
CA GLU A 30 -23.33 67.32 44.82
C GLU A 30 -23.08 67.03 46.30
N LYS A 31 -23.30 68.01 47.19
CA LYS A 31 -23.18 67.86 48.65
C LYS A 31 -24.47 67.38 49.32
N SER A 32 -25.54 67.17 48.57
CA SER A 32 -26.86 66.78 49.09
C SER A 32 -27.12 65.28 48.96
N SER A 33 -28.21 64.80 49.57
CA SER A 33 -28.72 63.44 49.40
C SER A 33 -29.20 63.09 47.98
N PHE A 34 -29.11 64.04 47.04
CA PHE A 34 -29.50 63.89 45.63
C PHE A 34 -28.29 63.96 44.68
N CYS A 35 -27.06 63.79 45.18
CA CYS A 35 -25.82 63.85 44.41
C CYS A 35 -25.75 62.84 43.24
N GLU A 36 -26.51 61.75 43.32
CA GLU A 36 -26.59 60.72 42.27
C GLU A 36 -27.74 60.96 41.27
N CYS A 37 -28.54 62.03 41.43
CA CYS A 37 -29.63 62.36 40.50
C CYS A 37 -29.08 63.11 39.28
N ARG A 38 -29.74 62.93 38.12
CA ARG A 38 -29.35 63.63 36.90
C ARG A 38 -29.65 65.11 37.02
N VAL A 39 -28.61 65.95 36.98
CA VAL A 39 -28.74 67.40 37.08
C VAL A 39 -29.28 67.96 35.77
N ASP A 40 -30.32 68.80 35.85
CA ASP A 40 -30.88 69.50 34.70
C ASP A 40 -30.17 70.85 34.51
N HIS A 41 -29.02 70.79 33.84
CA HIS A 41 -28.19 71.97 33.60
C HIS A 41 -28.89 73.04 32.75
N ASP A 42 -29.79 72.66 31.85
CA ASP A 42 -30.50 73.59 30.98
C ASP A 42 -31.59 74.35 31.75
N ALA A 43 -32.36 73.65 32.59
CA ALA A 43 -33.34 74.30 33.48
C ALA A 43 -32.66 75.27 34.45
N ILE A 44 -31.53 74.87 35.06
CA ILE A 44 -30.76 75.70 35.99
C ILE A 44 -30.20 76.94 35.27
N ASN A 45 -29.59 76.79 34.09
CA ASN A 45 -29.00 77.90 33.36
C ASN A 45 -30.05 78.87 32.79
N ASN A 46 -31.18 78.35 32.31
CA ASN A 46 -32.28 79.18 31.82
C ASN A 46 -32.92 80.01 32.94
N PHE A 47 -33.00 79.47 34.16
CA PHE A 47 -33.49 80.21 35.32
C PHE A 47 -32.66 81.48 35.59
N PHE A 48 -31.32 81.39 35.56
CA PHE A 48 -30.44 82.55 35.78
C PHE A 48 -30.37 83.51 34.59
N LYS A 49 -30.55 83.04 33.34
CA LYS A 49 -30.51 83.90 32.15
C LYS A 49 -31.79 84.71 31.93
N ASN A 50 -32.96 84.11 32.14
CA ASN A 50 -34.24 84.73 31.77
C ASN A 50 -35.00 85.37 32.93
N LYS A 51 -34.44 85.41 34.16
CA LYS A 51 -35.12 85.87 35.39
C LYS A 51 -36.54 85.32 35.50
N SER A 52 -36.65 83.98 35.47
CA SER A 52 -37.93 83.31 35.65
C SER A 52 -38.53 83.64 37.02
N THR A 53 -39.85 83.85 37.09
CA THR A 53 -40.61 84.15 38.33
C THR A 53 -41.12 82.88 39.01
N GLU A 54 -40.70 81.70 38.55
CA GLU A 54 -41.13 80.42 39.07
C GLU A 54 -40.57 80.14 40.46
N ARG A 55 -41.47 79.81 41.38
CA ARG A 55 -41.15 79.57 42.79
C ARG A 55 -40.39 78.27 43.03
N MET A 56 -40.59 77.28 42.16
CA MET A 56 -40.00 75.95 42.27
C MET A 56 -39.21 75.65 40.99
N LEU A 57 -37.89 75.48 41.13
CA LEU A 57 -37.02 75.11 40.03
C LEU A 57 -36.77 73.59 40.05
N VAL A 58 -37.00 72.90 38.94
CA VAL A 58 -36.53 71.51 38.77
C VAL A 58 -35.03 71.56 38.55
N VAL A 59 -34.28 70.98 39.48
CA VAL A 59 -32.82 71.03 39.46
C VAL A 59 -32.16 69.68 39.17
N ALA A 60 -32.87 68.57 39.44
CA ALA A 60 -32.44 67.24 39.04
C ALA A 60 -33.65 66.30 38.89
N SER A 61 -33.49 65.16 38.21
CA SER A 61 -34.53 64.12 38.09
C SER A 61 -33.98 62.75 38.47
N LYS A 62 -34.82 61.93 39.10
CA LYS A 62 -34.51 60.53 39.38
C LYS A 62 -34.79 59.66 38.17
N HIS A 63 -33.80 58.87 37.76
CA HIS A 63 -33.98 57.84 36.74
C HIS A 63 -33.71 56.46 37.34
N ASP A 64 -34.67 55.55 37.18
CA ASP A 64 -34.50 54.14 37.55
C ASP A 64 -33.53 53.44 36.59
N ALA A 65 -32.88 52.37 37.06
CA ALA A 65 -32.01 51.56 36.21
C ALA A 65 -32.84 50.89 35.10
N SER A 66 -32.38 51.02 33.86
CA SER A 66 -33.01 50.40 32.68
C SER A 66 -32.05 49.41 32.02
N LEU A 67 -32.62 48.31 31.52
CA LEU A 67 -31.89 47.32 30.73
C LEU A 67 -32.47 47.30 29.31
N GLU A 68 -31.70 47.77 28.36
CA GLU A 68 -32.02 47.68 26.94
C GLU A 68 -31.34 46.45 26.36
N LEU A 69 -32.10 45.63 25.64
CA LEU A 69 -31.62 44.42 25.02
C LEU A 69 -31.53 44.62 23.51
N SER A 70 -30.35 44.38 22.97
CA SER A 70 -30.10 44.31 21.54
C SER A 70 -29.77 42.87 21.18
N LEU A 71 -30.47 42.35 20.17
CA LEU A 71 -30.10 41.12 19.50
C LEU A 71 -29.19 41.49 18.32
N SER A 72 -28.16 40.69 18.09
CA SER A 72 -27.40 40.79 16.86
C SER A 72 -28.26 40.41 15.65
N ASP A 73 -27.93 40.92 14.47
CA ASP A 73 -28.69 40.68 13.23
C ASP A 73 -28.82 39.19 12.89
N ASP A 74 -27.79 38.41 13.24
CA ASP A 74 -27.75 36.95 13.09
C ASP A 74 -28.51 36.18 14.19
N LYS A 75 -29.07 36.89 15.18
CA LYS A 75 -29.74 36.32 16.36
C LYS A 75 -28.86 35.31 17.12
N MET A 76 -27.54 35.40 17.02
CA MET A 76 -26.60 34.51 17.72
C MET A 76 -26.14 35.06 19.06
N LEU A 77 -26.28 36.37 19.29
CA LEU A 77 -25.87 37.04 20.52
C LEU A 77 -27.00 37.94 21.01
N ALA A 78 -27.29 37.85 22.31
CA ALA A 78 -28.10 38.84 23.00
C ALA A 78 -27.21 39.68 23.91
N THR A 79 -27.15 40.98 23.67
CA THR A 79 -26.40 41.94 24.48
C THR A 79 -27.35 42.83 25.27
N GLY A 80 -27.13 42.90 26.57
CA GLY A 80 -27.81 43.85 27.44
C GLY A 80 -26.93 45.07 27.69
N GLU A 81 -27.51 46.25 27.48
CA GLU A 81 -26.96 47.53 27.91
C GLU A 81 -27.72 47.96 29.17
N LEU A 82 -27.04 47.91 30.31
CA LEU A 82 -27.57 48.35 31.59
C LEU A 82 -27.19 49.82 31.79
N THR A 83 -28.20 50.67 31.94
CA THR A 83 -28.04 52.05 32.41
C THR A 83 -28.28 52.06 33.91
N ILE A 84 -27.27 52.50 34.67
CA ILE A 84 -27.32 52.50 36.13
C ILE A 84 -28.22 53.63 36.63
N ALA A 85 -28.98 53.36 37.68
CA ALA A 85 -29.94 54.31 38.24
C ALA A 85 -29.26 55.63 38.65
N GLU A 86 -29.90 56.75 38.34
CA GLU A 86 -29.50 58.09 38.76
C GLU A 86 -30.44 58.53 39.89
N GLY A 87 -30.17 58.08 41.12
CA GLY A 87 -31.00 58.33 42.31
C GLY A 87 -32.33 57.58 42.37
N GLY A 88 -32.64 56.77 41.36
CA GLY A 88 -33.81 55.87 41.27
C GLY A 88 -33.57 54.46 41.86
N LYS A 89 -34.42 53.50 41.50
CA LYS A 89 -34.32 52.10 41.94
C LYS A 89 -33.36 51.29 41.07
N ALA A 90 -32.59 50.40 41.72
CA ALA A 90 -31.76 49.42 41.04
C ALA A 90 -32.60 48.30 40.38
N LEU A 91 -32.06 47.70 39.32
CA LEU A 91 -32.75 46.66 38.58
C LEU A 91 -32.61 45.30 39.30
N THR A 92 -33.74 44.60 39.50
CA THR A 92 -33.76 43.27 40.12
C THR A 92 -33.62 42.16 39.08
N LEU A 93 -33.10 41.00 39.50
CA LEU A 93 -32.96 39.81 38.65
C LEU A 93 -34.29 39.37 38.01
N GLU A 94 -35.40 39.47 38.74
CA GLU A 94 -36.72 39.10 38.24
C GLU A 94 -37.20 40.02 37.12
N ASN A 95 -37.00 41.33 37.28
CA ASN A 95 -37.37 42.30 36.26
C ASN A 95 -36.45 42.17 35.03
N ALA A 96 -35.15 41.94 35.23
CA ALA A 96 -34.21 41.69 34.14
C ALA A 96 -34.55 40.40 33.35
N LYS A 97 -35.01 39.33 34.02
CA LYS A 97 -35.51 38.11 33.37
C LYS A 97 -36.77 38.37 32.54
N LYS A 98 -37.70 39.20 33.02
CA LYS A 98 -38.90 39.59 32.25
C LYS A 98 -38.53 40.36 30.99
N GLU A 99 -37.57 41.27 31.06
CA GLU A 99 -37.08 42.00 29.89
C GLU A 99 -36.40 41.07 28.88
N LEU A 100 -35.64 40.06 29.33
CA LEU A 100 -35.06 39.03 28.44
C LEU A 100 -36.10 38.23 27.67
N ILE A 101 -37.20 37.84 28.33
CA ILE A 101 -38.30 37.11 27.69
C ILE A 101 -39.03 38.02 26.69
N LYS A 102 -39.29 39.29 27.06
CA LYS A 102 -39.91 40.28 26.16
C LYS A 102 -39.05 40.56 24.93
N ALA A 103 -37.73 40.56 25.06
CA ALA A 103 -36.79 40.71 23.96
C ALA A 103 -36.66 39.45 23.09
N GLY A 104 -37.33 38.35 23.43
CA GLY A 104 -37.38 37.14 22.61
C GLY A 104 -36.22 36.16 22.82
N VAL A 105 -35.48 36.25 23.94
CA VAL A 105 -34.40 35.30 24.27
C VAL A 105 -35.00 34.03 24.88
N ALA A 106 -34.98 32.93 24.12
CA ALA A 106 -35.55 31.64 24.52
C ALA A 106 -34.50 30.58 24.88
N ARG A 107 -33.34 30.57 24.20
CA ARG A 107 -32.26 29.57 24.39
C ARG A 107 -30.89 30.23 24.51
N GLY A 108 -29.95 29.54 25.18
CA GLY A 108 -28.57 30.01 25.31
C GLY A 108 -28.32 31.08 26.38
N TYR A 109 -29.33 31.40 27.20
CA TYR A 109 -29.16 32.29 28.35
C TYR A 109 -28.40 31.60 29.49
N LYS A 110 -27.51 32.32 30.16
CA LYS A 110 -26.86 31.84 31.40
C LYS A 110 -27.10 32.85 32.51
N GLN A 111 -27.69 32.38 33.62
CA GLN A 111 -28.02 33.24 34.77
C GLN A 111 -26.80 33.99 35.32
N ALA A 112 -25.63 33.34 35.35
CA ALA A 112 -24.38 33.95 35.81
C ALA A 112 -23.98 35.22 35.03
N PHE A 113 -24.23 35.29 33.72
CA PHE A 113 -23.88 36.48 32.93
C PHE A 113 -24.81 37.66 33.21
N LEU A 114 -26.08 37.39 33.51
CA LEU A 114 -27.03 38.42 33.93
C LEU A 114 -26.68 38.95 35.32
N GLU A 115 -26.33 38.07 36.25
CA GLU A 115 -25.86 38.44 37.60
C GLU A 115 -24.61 39.31 37.54
N GLN A 116 -23.62 38.94 36.70
CA GLN A 116 -22.42 39.75 36.48
C GLN A 116 -22.72 41.12 35.89
N LEU A 117 -23.69 41.23 34.97
CA LEU A 117 -24.08 42.52 34.41
C LEU A 117 -24.77 43.41 35.45
N LEU A 118 -25.64 42.83 36.27
CA LEU A 118 -26.34 43.54 37.34
C LEU A 118 -25.40 43.91 38.49
N GLN A 119 -24.39 43.10 38.81
CA GLN A 119 -23.44 43.41 39.88
C GLN A 119 -22.69 44.73 39.62
N LYS A 120 -22.42 45.05 38.35
CA LYS A 120 -21.80 46.33 37.94
C LYS A 120 -22.60 47.56 38.34
N GLN A 121 -23.90 47.43 38.62
CA GLN A 121 -24.74 48.54 39.11
C GLN A 121 -24.35 49.03 40.51
N PHE A 122 -23.58 48.23 41.25
CA PHE A 122 -23.07 48.58 42.58
C PHE A 122 -21.60 49.02 42.55
N GLU A 123 -20.90 48.81 41.43
CA GLU A 123 -19.47 49.07 41.29
C GLU A 123 -19.19 50.35 40.47
N LEU A 124 -20.09 50.72 39.57
CA LEU A 124 -19.93 51.84 38.66
C LEU A 124 -20.78 53.06 39.08
N PRO A 125 -20.35 54.29 38.76
CA PRO A 125 -21.06 55.50 39.16
C PRO A 125 -22.41 55.64 38.45
N ALA A 126 -23.34 56.36 39.09
CA ALA A 126 -24.67 56.64 38.58
C ALA A 126 -24.65 57.22 37.16
N GLY A 127 -25.60 56.82 36.31
CA GLY A 127 -25.72 57.27 34.92
C GLY A 127 -24.76 56.60 33.93
N THR A 128 -23.82 55.78 34.39
CA THR A 128 -22.94 55.02 33.47
C THR A 128 -23.70 53.89 32.77
N LYS A 129 -23.32 53.67 31.50
CA LYS A 129 -23.85 52.59 30.67
C LYS A 129 -22.81 51.47 30.59
N THR A 130 -23.24 50.24 30.83
CA THR A 130 -22.38 49.06 30.70
C THR A 130 -23.03 47.98 29.86
N LYS A 131 -22.23 47.30 29.04
CA LYS A 131 -22.69 46.26 28.12
C LYS A 131 -22.22 44.90 28.59
N GLY A 132 -23.05 43.88 28.37
CA GLY A 132 -22.70 42.49 28.64
C GLY A 132 -23.44 41.52 27.72
N VAL A 133 -22.83 40.37 27.44
CA VAL A 133 -23.47 39.30 26.67
C VAL A 133 -24.31 38.46 27.62
N LEU A 134 -25.61 38.35 27.35
CA LEU A 134 -26.58 37.67 28.21
C LEU A 134 -26.97 36.28 27.69
N ALA A 135 -26.97 36.10 26.37
CA ALA A 135 -27.20 34.80 25.74
C ALA A 135 -26.31 34.61 24.51
N LYS A 136 -25.94 33.35 24.25
CA LYS A 136 -25.20 32.94 23.04
C LYS A 136 -25.87 31.73 22.40
N GLY A 137 -26.12 31.82 21.09
CA GLY A 137 -26.53 30.70 20.26
C GLY A 137 -25.40 29.69 20.07
N ARG A 138 -25.73 28.51 19.55
CA ARG A 138 -24.76 27.49 19.15
C ARG A 138 -24.81 27.31 17.64
N LEU A 139 -23.67 27.46 16.97
CA LEU A 139 -23.59 27.16 15.55
C LEU A 139 -23.82 25.66 15.28
N PRO A 140 -24.45 25.30 14.15
CA PRO A 140 -24.53 23.91 13.71
C PRO A 140 -23.11 23.38 13.43
N ILE A 141 -22.92 22.09 13.67
CA ILE A 141 -21.67 21.38 13.33
C ILE A 141 -22.03 20.36 12.26
N ASP A 142 -21.52 20.56 11.06
CA ASP A 142 -21.73 19.63 9.95
C ASP A 142 -21.08 18.27 10.24
N GLY A 143 -21.72 17.22 9.74
CA GLY A 143 -21.21 15.87 9.79
C GLY A 143 -19.99 15.70 8.87
N GLN A 144 -19.05 14.86 9.28
CA GLN A 144 -17.91 14.47 8.45
C GLN A 144 -18.31 13.41 7.43
N PRO A 145 -17.84 13.51 6.17
CA PRO A 145 -18.12 12.52 5.13
C PRO A 145 -17.43 11.19 5.44
N SER A 146 -17.92 10.12 4.80
CA SER A 146 -17.29 8.80 4.91
C SER A 146 -15.87 8.83 4.36
N LYS A 147 -14.91 8.21 5.06
CA LYS A 147 -13.50 8.18 4.66
C LYS A 147 -13.05 6.75 4.39
N LEU A 148 -12.38 6.52 3.27
CA LEU A 148 -11.70 5.27 3.01
C LEU A 148 -10.27 5.34 3.55
N VAL A 149 -9.90 4.38 4.39
CA VAL A 149 -8.55 4.29 4.96
C VAL A 149 -7.88 3.03 4.40
N PRO A 150 -6.95 3.17 3.45
CA PRO A 150 -6.09 2.08 2.99
C PRO A 150 -5.38 1.41 4.17
N GLN A 151 -5.37 0.08 4.20
CA GLN A 151 -4.63 -0.73 5.15
C GLN A 151 -3.40 -1.38 4.52
N VAL A 152 -3.21 -1.21 3.22
CA VAL A 152 -2.10 -1.74 2.42
C VAL A 152 -1.37 -0.60 1.72
N GLU A 153 -0.07 -0.78 1.49
CA GLU A 153 0.74 0.17 0.72
C GLU A 153 0.49 -0.02 -0.77
N THR A 154 0.24 1.08 -1.47
CA THR A 154 0.10 1.06 -2.93
C THR A 154 1.44 1.28 -3.61
N LEU A 155 1.54 0.91 -4.88
CA LEU A 155 2.74 1.17 -5.71
C LEU A 155 3.19 2.64 -5.69
N LYS A 156 2.22 3.57 -5.62
CA LYS A 156 2.49 5.02 -5.62
C LYS A 156 3.20 5.49 -4.37
N ASP A 157 2.97 4.82 -3.24
CA ASP A 157 3.59 5.17 -1.96
C ASP A 157 5.01 4.62 -1.90
N ARG A 158 5.24 3.42 -2.43
CA ARG A 158 6.53 2.74 -2.43
C ARG A 158 7.56 3.33 -3.41
N LEU A 159 7.12 3.81 -4.58
CA LEU A 159 8.00 4.51 -5.55
C LEU A 159 8.73 5.74 -4.96
N LYS A 160 8.36 6.18 -3.74
CA LYS A 160 8.94 7.33 -3.06
C LYS A 160 10.01 6.95 -2.02
N GLN A 161 10.25 5.66 -1.75
CA GLN A 161 11.15 5.22 -0.68
C GLN A 161 12.04 4.03 -1.12
N PRO A 162 13.27 4.27 -1.63
CA PRO A 162 14.23 3.19 -1.87
C PRO A 162 14.70 2.54 -0.55
N LYS A 163 15.10 1.27 -0.58
CA LYS A 163 15.63 0.59 0.60
C LYS A 163 16.99 1.16 1.01
N LEU A 164 17.15 1.37 2.32
CA LEU A 164 18.44 1.67 2.95
C LEU A 164 19.17 0.35 3.23
N ARG A 165 20.45 0.26 2.81
CA ARG A 165 21.34 -0.86 3.14
C ARG A 165 21.80 -0.78 4.60
N GLU A 166 22.36 -1.88 5.11
CA GLU A 166 22.87 -2.00 6.50
C GLU A 166 24.00 -1.00 6.83
N ASP A 167 24.71 -0.52 5.80
CA ASP A 167 25.77 0.49 5.91
C ASP A 167 25.26 1.94 5.85
N GLY A 168 23.93 2.14 5.77
CA GLY A 168 23.29 3.46 5.68
C GLY A 168 23.29 4.07 4.27
N THR A 169 23.83 3.37 3.25
CA THR A 169 23.71 3.82 1.85
C THR A 169 22.38 3.38 1.26
N ALA A 170 21.68 4.27 0.56
CA ALA A 170 20.43 3.92 -0.12
C ALA A 170 20.74 3.17 -1.42
N ASP A 171 20.20 1.96 -1.59
CA ASP A 171 20.24 1.31 -2.89
C ASP A 171 19.15 1.94 -3.77
N MET A 172 19.54 2.88 -4.61
CA MET A 172 18.61 3.56 -5.52
C MET A 172 17.99 2.62 -6.57
N ARG A 173 18.41 1.35 -6.64
CA ARG A 173 17.86 0.34 -7.54
C ARG A 173 16.99 -0.69 -6.83
N ASP A 174 17.06 -0.83 -5.51
CA ASP A 174 16.24 -1.79 -4.75
C ASP A 174 15.10 -1.08 -4.01
N PHE A 175 13.90 -1.16 -4.59
CA PHE A 175 12.66 -0.66 -3.97
C PHE A 175 11.93 -1.76 -3.16
N GLY A 176 12.56 -2.93 -2.95
CA GLY A 176 11.99 -4.08 -2.26
C GLY A 176 10.96 -4.87 -3.10
N LYS A 177 10.31 -5.84 -2.46
CA LYS A 177 9.22 -6.63 -3.04
C LYS A 177 8.01 -5.75 -3.31
N LEU A 178 7.40 -5.90 -4.49
CA LEU A 178 6.13 -5.21 -4.79
C LEU A 178 5.14 -5.54 -3.69
N ALA A 179 4.35 -4.55 -3.26
CA ALA A 179 3.33 -4.70 -2.23
C ALA A 179 2.21 -5.62 -2.77
N SER A 180 2.51 -6.90 -2.83
CA SER A 180 1.58 -7.95 -3.18
C SER A 180 0.78 -8.29 -1.94
N VAL A 181 -0.52 -8.34 -2.07
CA VAL A 181 -1.42 -8.82 -1.02
C VAL A 181 -1.70 -10.29 -1.28
N GLU A 182 -1.87 -11.07 -0.22
CA GLU A 182 -2.39 -12.44 -0.30
C GLU A 182 -3.93 -12.43 -0.27
N PRO A 183 -4.62 -13.51 -0.69
CA PRO A 183 -6.06 -13.65 -0.51
C PRO A 183 -6.48 -13.51 0.97
N GLY A 184 -7.55 -12.76 1.23
CA GLY A 184 -8.11 -12.54 2.56
C GLY A 184 -7.50 -11.37 3.34
N VAL A 185 -6.55 -10.63 2.75
CA VAL A 185 -5.95 -9.43 3.36
C VAL A 185 -6.94 -8.27 3.31
N LEU A 186 -7.03 -7.52 4.42
CA LEU A 186 -7.82 -6.29 4.49
C LEU A 186 -7.14 -5.16 3.70
N LEU A 187 -7.82 -4.64 2.68
CA LEU A 187 -7.32 -3.61 1.77
C LEU A 187 -7.77 -2.21 2.19
N ILE A 188 -9.06 -2.04 2.42
CA ILE A 188 -9.66 -0.76 2.82
C ILE A 188 -10.56 -0.97 4.03
N LYS A 189 -10.46 -0.05 4.98
CA LYS A 189 -11.44 0.15 6.03
C LYS A 189 -12.20 1.46 5.79
N GLN A 190 -13.50 1.36 5.61
CA GLN A 190 -14.39 2.53 5.50
C GLN A 190 -14.78 3.04 6.89
N VAL A 191 -14.53 4.33 7.13
CA VAL A 191 -15.07 5.08 8.27
C VAL A 191 -16.42 5.67 7.84
N PRO A 192 -17.53 5.34 8.53
CA PRO A 192 -18.86 5.81 8.14
C PRO A 192 -19.00 7.33 8.32
N ALA A 193 -19.91 7.92 7.55
CA ALA A 193 -20.25 9.34 7.70
C ALA A 193 -20.87 9.61 9.08
N THR A 194 -20.60 10.79 9.64
CA THR A 194 -21.15 11.19 10.95
C THR A 194 -22.38 12.09 10.78
N PRO A 195 -23.37 11.99 11.67
CA PRO A 195 -24.51 12.90 11.65
C PRO A 195 -24.07 14.32 12.04
N GLY A 196 -24.61 15.32 11.36
CA GLY A 196 -24.48 16.72 11.78
C GLY A 196 -25.19 16.96 13.11
N LYS A 197 -24.69 17.92 13.90
CA LYS A 197 -25.31 18.37 15.14
C LYS A 197 -25.95 19.72 14.91
N GLU A 198 -27.27 19.78 15.05
CA GLU A 198 -28.04 21.02 14.89
C GLU A 198 -27.55 22.12 15.83
N GLY A 199 -27.57 23.35 15.32
CA GLY A 199 -27.35 24.57 16.08
C GLY A 199 -28.66 25.19 16.57
N PHE A 200 -28.56 26.27 17.32
CA PHE A 200 -29.72 27.08 17.67
C PHE A 200 -29.35 28.55 17.87
N THR A 201 -30.24 29.46 17.50
CA THR A 201 -30.13 30.90 17.79
C THR A 201 -30.58 31.21 19.22
N VAL A 202 -30.34 32.43 19.70
CA VAL A 202 -30.82 32.84 21.05
C VAL A 202 -32.34 32.96 21.11
N THR A 203 -33.00 33.16 19.96
CA THR A 203 -34.47 33.18 19.82
C THR A 203 -35.10 31.79 19.85
N GLY A 204 -34.28 30.72 19.78
CA GLY A 204 -34.73 29.34 19.84
C GLY A 204 -34.92 28.67 18.47
N ASP A 205 -34.64 29.38 17.37
CA ASP A 205 -34.70 28.82 16.02
C ASP A 205 -33.60 27.76 15.84
N VAL A 206 -33.95 26.61 15.26
CA VAL A 206 -33.00 25.53 15.00
C VAL A 206 -32.23 25.83 13.72
N LEU A 207 -30.90 25.78 13.80
CA LEU A 207 -30.02 25.90 12.65
C LEU A 207 -29.71 24.50 12.12
N PRO A 208 -30.16 24.13 10.91
CA PRO A 208 -29.95 22.79 10.38
C PRO A 208 -28.46 22.55 10.12
N ALA A 209 -27.99 21.36 10.48
CA ALA A 209 -26.65 20.88 10.14
C ALA A 209 -26.73 19.96 8.92
N LYS A 210 -25.69 19.97 8.08
CA LYS A 210 -25.60 19.01 6.97
C LYS A 210 -25.08 17.67 7.48
N ALA A 211 -25.71 16.57 7.07
CA ALA A 211 -25.15 15.25 7.29
C ALA A 211 -23.92 15.05 6.41
N GLY A 212 -22.94 14.28 6.90
CA GLY A 212 -21.79 13.91 6.08
C GLY A 212 -22.21 13.07 4.88
N GLU A 213 -21.60 13.30 3.72
CA GLU A 213 -21.84 12.50 2.52
C GLU A 213 -21.35 11.06 2.74
N SER A 214 -22.18 10.09 2.39
CA SER A 214 -21.86 8.67 2.47
C SER A 214 -21.56 8.14 1.08
N HIS A 215 -20.35 7.59 0.89
CA HIS A 215 -19.98 6.87 -0.33
C HIS A 215 -20.11 5.36 -0.09
N ALA A 216 -20.56 4.59 -1.07
CA ALA A 216 -20.54 3.14 -0.96
C ALA A 216 -19.13 2.62 -1.27
N LEU A 217 -18.66 1.65 -0.48
CA LEU A 217 -17.43 0.92 -0.77
C LEU A 217 -17.65 0.05 -2.02
N VAL A 218 -16.77 0.18 -3.01
CA VAL A 218 -16.82 -0.57 -4.27
C VAL A 218 -15.77 -1.66 -4.23
N ALA A 219 -16.17 -2.90 -4.49
CA ALA A 219 -15.24 -4.00 -4.74
C ALA A 219 -14.89 -4.03 -6.22
N GLY A 220 -13.61 -3.82 -6.54
CA GLY A 220 -13.08 -4.05 -7.87
C GLY A 220 -12.74 -5.53 -8.11
N GLU A 221 -12.26 -5.85 -9.31
CA GLU A 221 -11.79 -7.19 -9.64
C GLU A 221 -10.72 -7.69 -8.65
N GLY A 222 -10.73 -8.97 -8.33
CA GLY A 222 -9.80 -9.54 -7.35
C GLY A 222 -10.06 -9.15 -5.88
N THR A 223 -11.17 -8.45 -5.59
CA THR A 223 -11.56 -8.05 -4.23
C THR A 223 -13.03 -8.37 -3.94
N GLU A 224 -13.37 -8.49 -2.66
CA GLU A 224 -14.75 -8.61 -2.21
C GLU A 224 -14.99 -7.79 -0.93
N ILE A 225 -16.24 -7.38 -0.70
CA ILE A 225 -16.62 -6.79 0.58
C ILE A 225 -16.73 -7.92 1.60
N SER A 226 -16.11 -7.73 2.77
CA SER A 226 -16.08 -8.72 3.84
C SER A 226 -17.49 -9.13 4.26
N LYS A 227 -17.74 -10.45 4.29
CA LYS A 227 -19.03 -11.03 4.74
C LYS A 227 -19.34 -10.71 6.21
N ASN A 228 -18.31 -10.45 7.00
CA ASN A 228 -18.42 -10.15 8.44
C ASN A 228 -18.68 -8.66 8.69
N ASN A 229 -18.15 -7.78 7.83
CA ASN A 229 -18.23 -6.34 8.01
C ASN A 229 -18.37 -5.62 6.66
N PRO A 230 -19.51 -4.98 6.36
CA PRO A 230 -19.74 -4.30 5.07
C PRO A 230 -18.88 -3.05 4.86
N LEU A 231 -18.13 -2.62 5.88
CA LEU A 231 -17.19 -1.49 5.81
C LEU A 231 -15.75 -1.91 5.49
N GLU A 232 -15.52 -3.20 5.22
CA GLU A 232 -14.19 -3.76 4.97
C GLU A 232 -14.13 -4.35 3.56
N LEU A 233 -13.08 -3.98 2.81
CA LEU A 233 -12.76 -4.57 1.52
C LEU A 233 -11.57 -5.51 1.71
N ILE A 234 -11.73 -6.76 1.27
CA ILE A 234 -10.69 -7.80 1.36
C ILE A 234 -10.27 -8.28 -0.03
N SER A 235 -9.04 -8.74 -0.17
CA SER A 235 -8.55 -9.39 -1.40
C SER A 235 -9.14 -10.80 -1.52
N VAL A 236 -9.44 -11.20 -2.76
CA VAL A 236 -9.84 -12.58 -3.12
C VAL A 236 -8.70 -13.34 -3.79
N ILE A 237 -7.79 -12.61 -4.44
CA ILE A 237 -6.62 -13.16 -5.13
C ILE A 237 -5.33 -12.53 -4.60
N ALA A 238 -4.21 -13.19 -4.86
CA ALA A 238 -2.91 -12.59 -4.65
C ALA A 238 -2.60 -11.59 -5.77
N GLY A 239 -1.99 -10.44 -5.46
CA GLY A 239 -1.62 -9.48 -6.50
C GLY A 239 -1.40 -8.07 -5.98
N VAL A 240 -1.34 -7.11 -6.91
CA VAL A 240 -1.11 -5.70 -6.62
C VAL A 240 -2.42 -4.98 -6.32
N PRO A 241 -2.57 -4.32 -5.16
CA PRO A 241 -3.70 -3.46 -4.89
C PRO A 241 -3.61 -2.17 -5.72
N VAL A 242 -4.68 -1.88 -6.46
CA VAL A 242 -4.81 -0.69 -7.29
C VAL A 242 -6.03 0.11 -6.81
N ASP A 243 -5.80 1.39 -6.51
CA ASP A 243 -6.88 2.32 -6.14
C ASP A 243 -7.87 2.48 -7.29
N ILE A 244 -9.16 2.35 -6.98
CA ILE A 244 -10.27 2.69 -7.89
C ILE A 244 -11.20 3.71 -7.21
N ALA A 245 -12.16 4.24 -7.95
CA ALA A 245 -13.14 5.17 -7.39
C ALA A 245 -13.94 4.49 -6.27
N ASN A 246 -13.83 5.02 -5.05
CA ASN A 246 -14.47 4.52 -3.84
C ASN A 246 -14.14 3.04 -3.48
N GLY A 247 -12.97 2.54 -3.85
CA GLY A 247 -12.59 1.14 -3.61
C GLY A 247 -11.15 0.81 -3.99
N MET A 248 -10.84 -0.48 -4.01
CA MET A 248 -9.62 -1.03 -4.60
C MET A 248 -9.97 -2.25 -5.45
N ARG A 249 -9.05 -2.59 -6.35
CA ARG A 249 -9.01 -3.89 -7.03
C ARG A 249 -7.64 -4.53 -6.78
N VAL A 250 -7.50 -5.83 -7.03
CA VAL A 250 -6.22 -6.53 -6.98
C VAL A 250 -5.95 -7.15 -8.34
N ASP A 251 -4.83 -6.78 -8.95
CA ASP A 251 -4.39 -7.32 -10.25
C ASP A 251 -3.29 -8.39 -10.00
N ASP A 252 -3.46 -9.60 -10.53
CA ASP A 252 -2.47 -10.70 -10.47
C ASP A 252 -1.29 -10.52 -11.45
N ILE A 253 -1.41 -9.55 -12.35
CA ILE A 253 -0.41 -9.18 -13.35
C ILE A 253 0.11 -7.78 -13.06
N PHE A 254 1.43 -7.66 -12.86
CA PHE A 254 2.09 -6.37 -12.73
C PHE A 254 2.57 -5.87 -14.09
N THR A 255 1.97 -4.77 -14.59
CA THR A 255 2.37 -4.15 -15.86
C THR A 255 3.19 -2.88 -15.63
N ILE A 256 4.35 -2.78 -16.26
CA ILE A 256 5.26 -1.63 -16.22
C ILE A 256 5.73 -1.26 -17.63
N ALA A 257 6.02 0.03 -17.86
CA ALA A 257 6.55 0.47 -19.14
C ALA A 257 8.00 0.00 -19.35
N ASP A 258 8.92 0.56 -18.56
CA ASP A 258 10.35 0.24 -18.60
C ASP A 258 10.83 -0.14 -17.21
N VAL A 259 11.76 -1.10 -17.17
CA VAL A 259 12.52 -1.41 -15.95
C VAL A 259 13.88 -0.74 -16.09
N ASN A 260 14.11 0.30 -15.30
CA ASN A 260 15.29 1.17 -15.33
C ASN A 260 15.65 1.66 -13.93
N VAL A 261 16.65 2.53 -13.81
CA VAL A 261 17.08 3.05 -12.49
C VAL A 261 15.96 3.78 -11.75
N LYS A 262 14.96 4.35 -12.45
CA LYS A 262 13.84 5.07 -11.82
C LYS A 262 12.77 4.12 -11.29
N SER A 263 12.49 3.02 -11.98
CA SER A 263 11.56 1.99 -11.52
C SER A 263 12.21 0.96 -10.59
N GLY A 264 13.52 0.79 -10.73
CA GLY A 264 14.39 -0.16 -10.04
C GLY A 264 14.06 -1.62 -10.33
N HIS A 265 14.58 -2.50 -9.47
CA HIS A 265 14.38 -3.93 -9.55
C HIS A 265 12.92 -4.30 -9.23
N VAL A 266 12.44 -5.33 -9.91
CA VAL A 266 11.08 -5.85 -9.79
C VAL A 266 11.14 -7.22 -9.13
N ASP A 267 10.43 -7.39 -8.02
CA ASP A 267 10.24 -8.69 -7.37
C ASP A 267 8.73 -8.85 -7.09
N PHE A 268 8.08 -9.77 -7.80
CA PHE A 268 6.63 -9.93 -7.83
C PHE A 268 6.20 -11.40 -7.66
N GLU A 269 5.11 -11.61 -6.93
CA GLU A 269 4.57 -12.96 -6.68
C GLU A 269 3.57 -13.45 -7.73
N GLY A 270 3.26 -12.64 -8.74
CA GLY A 270 2.46 -13.01 -9.90
C GLY A 270 3.25 -12.87 -11.21
N SER A 271 2.54 -12.62 -12.31
CA SER A 271 3.15 -12.42 -13.64
C SER A 271 3.52 -10.96 -13.89
N VAL A 272 4.62 -10.71 -14.60
CA VAL A 272 5.12 -9.36 -14.91
C VAL A 272 5.05 -9.10 -16.41
N ILE A 273 4.49 -7.97 -16.81
CA ILE A 273 4.49 -7.49 -18.19
C ILE A 273 5.28 -6.19 -18.28
N VAL A 274 6.36 -6.18 -19.04
CA VAL A 274 7.13 -4.99 -19.41
C VAL A 274 6.72 -4.60 -20.83
N THR A 275 6.07 -3.44 -21.01
CA THR A 275 5.53 -3.04 -22.32
C THR A 275 6.57 -2.42 -23.25
N HIS A 276 7.73 -2.03 -22.70
CA HIS A 276 8.89 -1.53 -23.44
C HIS A 276 10.13 -2.35 -23.04
N ASN A 277 11.18 -1.72 -22.50
CA ASN A 277 12.50 -2.33 -22.37
C ASN A 277 12.92 -2.58 -20.92
N VAL A 278 13.90 -3.46 -20.77
CA VAL A 278 14.65 -3.67 -19.52
C VAL A 278 16.06 -3.13 -19.73
N GLU A 279 16.42 -2.07 -19.01
CA GLU A 279 17.71 -1.40 -19.11
C GLU A 279 18.86 -2.17 -18.44
N PRO A 280 20.13 -1.88 -18.80
CA PRO A 280 21.31 -2.51 -18.24
C PRO A 280 21.37 -2.58 -16.71
N GLY A 281 21.63 -3.78 -16.19
CA GLY A 281 21.82 -4.04 -14.78
C GLY A 281 20.53 -4.10 -13.95
N MET A 282 19.36 -4.13 -14.60
CA MET A 282 18.08 -4.32 -13.93
C MET A 282 17.77 -5.80 -13.67
N ARG A 283 16.96 -6.05 -12.64
CA ARG A 283 16.56 -7.39 -12.21
C ARG A 283 15.04 -7.49 -12.11
N ILE A 284 14.49 -8.59 -12.62
CA ILE A 284 13.06 -8.92 -12.55
C ILE A 284 12.94 -10.35 -12.03
N ASN A 285 12.31 -10.53 -10.88
CA ASN A 285 11.95 -11.82 -10.31
C ASN A 285 10.43 -11.94 -10.27
N ALA A 286 9.89 -13.01 -10.85
CA ALA A 286 8.46 -13.29 -10.87
C ALA A 286 8.20 -14.75 -10.44
N LYS A 287 7.17 -14.98 -9.62
CA LYS A 287 6.67 -16.35 -9.38
C LYS A 287 5.70 -16.83 -10.46
N GLY A 288 5.18 -15.93 -11.28
CA GLY A 288 4.45 -16.26 -12.51
C GLY A 288 5.35 -16.17 -13.75
N ASP A 289 4.76 -15.70 -14.84
CA ASP A 289 5.44 -15.50 -16.13
C ASP A 289 6.06 -14.10 -16.22
N ILE A 290 7.09 -13.93 -17.05
CA ILE A 290 7.63 -12.61 -17.41
C ILE A 290 7.44 -12.41 -18.92
N THR A 291 6.72 -11.36 -19.30
CA THR A 291 6.60 -10.95 -20.71
C THR A 291 7.23 -9.58 -20.92
N VAL A 292 8.23 -9.48 -21.79
CA VAL A 292 8.84 -8.22 -22.22
C VAL A 292 8.51 -7.97 -23.69
N MET A 293 7.85 -6.86 -24.00
CA MET A 293 7.46 -6.51 -25.37
C MET A 293 8.61 -5.86 -26.17
N GLY A 294 9.59 -5.27 -25.49
CA GLY A 294 10.80 -4.70 -26.09
C GLY A 294 12.02 -5.60 -25.94
N THR A 295 13.19 -4.97 -25.79
CA THR A 295 14.49 -5.64 -25.59
C THR A 295 14.88 -5.72 -24.12
N VAL A 296 15.68 -6.73 -23.79
CA VAL A 296 16.39 -6.83 -22.51
C VAL A 296 17.87 -6.60 -22.78
N GLU A 297 18.45 -5.57 -22.15
CA GLU A 297 19.87 -5.27 -22.27
C GLU A 297 20.58 -5.53 -20.94
N SER A 298 21.57 -6.41 -20.90
CA SER A 298 22.35 -6.75 -19.69
C SER A 298 21.50 -6.91 -18.42
N GLY A 299 20.33 -7.53 -18.54
CA GLY A 299 19.35 -7.69 -17.45
C GLY A 299 19.39 -9.09 -16.83
N HIS A 300 18.86 -9.20 -15.62
CA HIS A 300 18.65 -10.50 -14.95
C HIS A 300 17.16 -10.77 -14.78
N LEU A 301 16.62 -11.76 -15.49
CA LEU A 301 15.21 -12.15 -15.40
C LEU A 301 15.13 -13.56 -14.80
N THR A 302 14.35 -13.72 -13.74
CA THR A 302 14.07 -15.02 -13.11
C THR A 302 12.57 -15.24 -13.00
N ALA A 303 12.03 -16.30 -13.59
CA ALA A 303 10.61 -16.65 -13.51
C ALA A 303 10.40 -18.10 -13.04
N ALA A 304 9.35 -18.37 -12.26
CA ALA A 304 8.93 -19.75 -12.04
C ALA A 304 8.01 -20.27 -13.16
N GLY A 305 7.35 -19.38 -13.91
CA GLY A 305 6.64 -19.72 -15.15
C GLY A 305 7.51 -19.57 -16.39
N ASP A 306 6.93 -19.05 -17.46
CA ASP A 306 7.58 -18.82 -18.75
C ASP A 306 8.21 -17.42 -18.85
N ILE A 307 9.22 -17.27 -19.71
CA ILE A 307 9.78 -15.95 -20.07
C ILE A 307 9.63 -15.71 -21.57
N THR A 308 8.81 -14.73 -21.95
CA THR A 308 8.62 -14.31 -23.34
C THR A 308 9.20 -12.92 -23.56
N ILE A 309 10.16 -12.79 -24.48
CA ILE A 309 10.76 -11.51 -24.89
C ILE A 309 10.48 -11.33 -26.38
N LYS A 310 9.58 -10.40 -26.73
CA LYS A 310 9.12 -10.25 -28.12
C LYS A 310 10.21 -9.79 -29.07
N GLN A 311 11.19 -9.02 -28.59
CA GLN A 311 12.34 -8.61 -29.40
C GLN A 311 13.55 -9.46 -29.03
N GLY A 312 14.65 -8.85 -28.59
CA GLY A 312 15.91 -9.52 -28.38
C GLY A 312 16.51 -9.30 -27.01
N VAL A 313 17.49 -10.14 -26.71
CA VAL A 313 18.32 -10.09 -25.52
C VAL A 313 19.73 -9.71 -25.96
N ILE A 314 20.25 -8.63 -25.40
CA ILE A 314 21.56 -8.08 -25.74
C ILE A 314 22.38 -8.00 -24.47
N GLY A 315 23.35 -8.89 -24.34
CA GLY A 315 24.35 -8.85 -23.29
C GLY A 315 25.72 -8.46 -23.81
N HIS A 316 26.68 -8.51 -22.89
CA HIS A 316 28.09 -8.30 -23.12
C HIS A 316 28.89 -9.36 -22.36
N GLN A 317 30.06 -9.70 -22.89
CA GLN A 317 31.04 -10.47 -22.14
C GLN A 317 31.79 -9.51 -21.20
N LEU A 318 31.80 -9.83 -19.90
CA LEU A 318 32.52 -9.10 -18.86
C LEU A 318 33.99 -9.55 -18.80
N ASP A 319 34.83 -8.80 -18.09
CA ASP A 319 36.29 -9.04 -17.99
C ASP A 319 36.63 -10.43 -17.40
N ASP A 320 35.78 -10.94 -16.52
CA ASP A 320 35.88 -12.27 -15.92
C ASP A 320 35.34 -13.40 -16.82
N LYS A 321 34.98 -13.07 -18.07
CA LYS A 321 34.33 -13.92 -19.07
C LYS A 321 32.90 -14.32 -18.74
N SER A 322 32.30 -13.80 -17.67
CA SER A 322 30.88 -13.97 -17.41
C SER A 322 30.05 -13.15 -18.39
N LEU A 323 28.76 -13.46 -18.50
CA LEU A 323 27.83 -12.77 -19.38
C LEU A 323 27.03 -11.77 -18.56
N SER A 324 26.84 -10.55 -19.06
CA SER A 324 26.13 -9.51 -18.34
C SER A 324 24.62 -9.74 -18.25
N CYS A 325 24.06 -10.63 -19.09
CA CYS A 325 22.63 -10.93 -19.14
C CYS A 325 22.35 -12.37 -18.75
N HIS A 326 21.41 -12.56 -17.81
CA HIS A 326 20.98 -13.87 -17.35
C HIS A 326 19.46 -13.97 -17.37
N ILE A 327 18.93 -14.98 -18.05
CA ILE A 327 17.50 -15.25 -18.13
C ILE A 327 17.30 -16.69 -17.72
N VAL A 328 16.60 -16.89 -16.62
CA VAL A 328 16.40 -18.20 -16.00
C VAL A 328 14.92 -18.40 -15.72
N CYS A 329 14.35 -19.52 -16.16
CA CYS A 329 13.01 -19.90 -15.78
C CYS A 329 12.83 -21.40 -15.58
N GLN A 330 11.76 -21.80 -14.89
CA GLN A 330 11.38 -23.23 -14.79
C GLN A 330 10.52 -23.67 -15.98
N GLY A 331 9.76 -22.75 -16.57
CA GLY A 331 9.02 -22.95 -17.81
C GLY A 331 9.88 -22.73 -19.05
N ASP A 332 9.25 -22.22 -20.11
CA ASP A 332 9.86 -22.05 -21.42
C ASP A 332 10.33 -20.61 -21.67
N ILE A 333 11.45 -20.47 -22.40
CA ILE A 333 11.98 -19.18 -22.86
C ILE A 333 11.64 -19.01 -24.34
N HIS A 334 11.00 -17.90 -24.68
CA HIS A 334 10.76 -17.50 -26.06
C HIS A 334 11.35 -16.11 -26.35
N LEU A 335 12.24 -16.01 -27.33
CA LEU A 335 12.83 -14.72 -27.73
C LEU A 335 13.13 -14.64 -29.24
N SER A 336 13.25 -13.44 -29.81
CA SER A 336 13.53 -13.32 -31.25
C SER A 336 15.02 -13.49 -31.57
N HIS A 337 15.89 -12.83 -30.81
CA HIS A 337 17.35 -12.91 -30.97
C HIS A 337 18.06 -12.85 -29.62
N GLY A 338 19.11 -13.65 -29.43
CA GLY A 338 19.94 -13.61 -28.21
C GLY A 338 21.40 -13.35 -28.54
N GLN A 339 22.05 -12.46 -27.79
CA GLN A 339 23.47 -12.15 -27.94
C GLN A 339 24.17 -12.05 -26.58
N TYR A 340 25.32 -12.71 -26.40
CA TYR A 340 26.13 -12.66 -25.15
C TYR A 340 25.28 -12.82 -23.88
N SER A 341 24.35 -13.77 -23.88
CA SER A 341 23.40 -13.98 -22.77
C SER A 341 23.44 -15.42 -22.26
N TYR A 342 23.23 -15.57 -20.96
CA TYR A 342 22.99 -16.86 -20.33
C TYR A 342 21.48 -17.14 -20.32
N LEU A 343 21.05 -18.26 -20.89
CA LEU A 343 19.65 -18.67 -20.95
C LEU A 343 19.48 -20.06 -20.33
N GLU A 344 18.61 -20.20 -19.33
CA GLU A 344 18.28 -21.48 -18.71
C GLU A 344 16.76 -21.65 -18.60
N GLY A 345 16.22 -22.74 -19.16
CA GLY A 345 14.79 -23.00 -19.17
C GLY A 345 14.47 -24.47 -19.49
N ASN A 346 13.19 -24.81 -19.48
CA ASN A 346 12.73 -26.14 -19.89
C ASN A 346 12.85 -26.31 -21.42
N ASN A 347 12.20 -25.44 -22.19
CA ASN A 347 12.46 -25.25 -23.62
C ASN A 347 13.01 -23.84 -23.88
N ILE A 348 13.87 -23.70 -24.89
CA ILE A 348 14.37 -22.40 -25.35
C ILE A 348 14.08 -22.28 -26.86
N ILE A 349 13.25 -21.32 -27.22
CA ILE A 349 12.83 -21.05 -28.60
C ILE A 349 13.33 -19.67 -29.00
N ILE A 350 14.14 -19.63 -30.07
CA ILE A 350 14.75 -18.41 -30.58
C ILE A 350 14.34 -18.21 -32.04
N ASP A 351 13.49 -17.23 -32.36
CA ASP A 351 12.88 -17.11 -33.70
C ASP A 351 13.88 -16.95 -34.85
N ARG A 352 15.05 -16.34 -34.58
CA ARG A 352 15.98 -15.94 -35.64
C ARG A 352 17.42 -16.35 -35.40
N GLN A 353 18.08 -15.85 -34.36
CA GLN A 353 19.49 -16.17 -34.16
C GLN A 353 19.95 -16.08 -32.70
N SER A 354 20.95 -16.88 -32.37
CA SER A 354 21.69 -16.82 -31.11
C SER A 354 23.18 -16.68 -31.40
N SER A 355 23.82 -15.68 -30.77
CA SER A 355 25.25 -15.39 -30.94
C SER A 355 25.99 -15.22 -29.61
N HIS A 356 27.07 -15.97 -29.43
CA HIS A 356 27.90 -15.93 -28.20
C HIS A 356 27.13 -16.18 -26.90
N CYS A 357 26.02 -16.94 -26.96
CA CYS A 357 25.21 -17.26 -25.80
C CYS A 357 25.69 -18.54 -25.10
N VAL A 358 25.40 -18.64 -23.81
CA VAL A 358 25.50 -19.89 -23.05
C VAL A 358 24.09 -20.33 -22.70
N MET A 359 23.71 -21.54 -23.09
CA MET A 359 22.31 -21.99 -23.02
C MET A 359 22.20 -23.35 -22.34
N LYS A 360 21.16 -23.52 -21.53
CA LYS A 360 20.82 -24.80 -20.89
C LYS A 360 19.32 -25.02 -21.02
N ALA A 361 18.92 -25.92 -21.91
CA ALA A 361 17.54 -26.34 -22.07
C ALA A 361 17.38 -27.71 -21.42
N ALA A 362 16.31 -27.95 -20.66
CA ALA A 362 16.04 -29.29 -20.13
C ALA A 362 15.64 -30.27 -21.24
N LYS A 363 14.88 -29.79 -22.24
CA LYS A 363 14.34 -30.61 -23.34
C LYS A 363 14.79 -30.08 -24.69
N LEU A 364 14.18 -29.01 -25.18
CA LEU A 364 14.36 -28.53 -26.55
C LEU A 364 15.06 -27.16 -26.60
N LEU A 365 16.07 -27.04 -27.45
CA LEU A 365 16.57 -25.76 -27.94
C LEU A 365 16.30 -25.65 -29.43
N GLN A 366 15.42 -24.73 -29.83
CA GLN A 366 15.02 -24.54 -31.22
C GLN A 366 15.37 -23.15 -31.70
N LEU A 367 16.00 -23.07 -32.87
CA LEU A 367 16.27 -21.82 -33.58
C LEU A 367 15.52 -21.74 -34.90
N GLY A 368 14.70 -20.71 -35.03
CA GLY A 368 13.74 -20.52 -36.11
C GLY A 368 12.30 -20.66 -35.61
N LYS A 369 11.35 -20.31 -36.49
CA LYS A 369 9.92 -20.48 -36.22
C LYS A 369 9.56 -21.96 -36.07
N GLU A 370 8.52 -22.26 -35.28
CA GLU A 370 8.04 -23.63 -35.02
C GLU A 370 7.85 -24.46 -36.29
N ASP A 371 7.19 -23.90 -37.32
CA ASP A 371 6.93 -24.62 -38.57
C ASP A 371 8.15 -24.77 -39.49
N ASN A 372 9.17 -23.93 -39.31
CA ASN A 372 10.34 -23.90 -40.19
C ASN A 372 11.59 -23.41 -39.43
N PRO A 373 12.21 -24.31 -38.64
CA PRO A 373 13.35 -23.96 -37.80
C PRO A 373 14.61 -23.76 -38.64
N GLN A 374 14.77 -22.52 -39.11
CA GLN A 374 15.81 -22.04 -40.02
C GLN A 374 16.72 -20.98 -39.39
N GLY A 375 16.70 -20.86 -38.06
CA GLY A 375 17.49 -19.90 -37.32
C GLY A 375 18.99 -20.24 -37.31
N LYS A 376 19.80 -19.26 -36.91
CA LYS A 376 21.27 -19.38 -36.89
C LYS A 376 21.80 -19.44 -35.47
N LEU A 377 22.67 -20.41 -35.20
CA LEU A 377 23.30 -20.63 -33.90
C LEU A 377 24.83 -20.60 -34.07
N PHE A 378 25.53 -19.61 -33.54
CA PHE A 378 26.98 -19.53 -33.70
C PHE A 378 27.67 -18.81 -32.54
N GLY A 379 28.85 -19.29 -32.17
CA GLY A 379 29.61 -18.74 -31.05
C GLY A 379 28.92 -19.02 -29.71
N GLY A 380 29.57 -19.74 -28.81
CA GLY A 380 29.02 -19.99 -27.47
C GLY A 380 28.95 -21.47 -27.12
N THR A 381 28.14 -21.79 -26.11
CA THR A 381 28.11 -23.13 -25.53
C THR A 381 26.71 -23.52 -25.12
N ILE A 382 26.22 -24.66 -25.62
CA ILE A 382 25.03 -25.32 -25.07
C ILE A 382 25.54 -26.25 -23.97
N LEU A 383 25.17 -25.97 -22.73
CA LEU A 383 25.56 -26.73 -21.54
C LEU A 383 24.80 -28.04 -21.44
N ASP A 384 23.52 -28.02 -21.79
CA ASP A 384 22.68 -29.20 -21.86
C ASP A 384 21.45 -28.92 -22.72
N ALA A 385 20.98 -29.97 -23.41
CA ALA A 385 19.72 -30.06 -24.12
C ALA A 385 19.48 -31.53 -24.49
N GLN A 386 18.23 -31.98 -24.48
CA GLN A 386 17.89 -33.28 -25.07
C GLN A 386 17.88 -33.16 -26.60
N MET A 387 17.25 -32.12 -27.13
CA MET A 387 17.18 -31.90 -28.57
C MET A 387 17.60 -30.49 -28.94
N VAL A 388 18.40 -30.36 -30.00
CA VAL A 388 18.77 -29.06 -30.58
C VAL A 388 18.36 -29.05 -32.04
N ILE A 389 17.58 -28.05 -32.46
CA ILE A 389 17.13 -27.88 -33.84
C ILE A 389 17.51 -26.48 -34.31
N ALA A 390 18.24 -26.39 -35.43
CA ALA A 390 18.57 -25.10 -36.04
C ALA A 390 18.69 -25.21 -37.57
N GLY A 391 18.60 -24.08 -38.25
CA GLY A 391 18.91 -24.01 -39.67
C GLY A 391 20.41 -24.13 -39.90
N GLU A 392 21.16 -23.19 -39.33
CA GLU A 392 22.61 -23.09 -39.46
C GLU A 392 23.27 -23.18 -38.08
N ILE A 393 24.27 -24.05 -37.95
CA ILE A 393 25.06 -24.19 -36.71
C ILE A 393 26.54 -23.93 -37.02
N GLY A 394 27.14 -23.03 -36.25
CA GLY A 394 28.45 -22.46 -36.50
C GLY A 394 28.40 -21.35 -37.55
N ASN A 395 29.57 -20.83 -37.92
CA ASN A 395 29.70 -19.81 -38.95
C ASN A 395 31.01 -19.99 -39.73
N GLU A 396 31.12 -19.31 -40.88
CA GLU A 396 32.32 -19.33 -41.73
C GLU A 396 33.55 -18.71 -41.04
N SER A 397 33.32 -17.81 -40.08
CA SER A 397 34.39 -17.20 -39.29
C SER A 397 35.02 -18.16 -38.27
N GLY A 398 34.47 -19.37 -38.09
CA GLY A 398 35.00 -20.36 -37.17
C GLY A 398 34.83 -19.99 -35.68
N ALA A 399 33.78 -19.23 -35.34
CA ALA A 399 33.46 -18.92 -33.96
C ALA A 399 33.23 -20.22 -33.18
N LYS A 400 33.97 -20.40 -32.08
CA LYS A 400 33.92 -21.61 -31.26
C LYS A 400 32.48 -21.90 -30.81
N MET A 401 32.00 -23.09 -31.15
CA MET A 401 30.67 -23.57 -30.77
C MET A 401 30.81 -24.96 -30.14
N VAL A 402 30.31 -25.11 -28.92
CA VAL A 402 30.29 -26.38 -28.20
C VAL A 402 28.84 -26.72 -27.88
N ILE A 403 28.41 -27.93 -28.22
CA ILE A 403 27.05 -28.41 -28.01
C ILE A 403 27.10 -29.66 -27.15
N ASN A 404 26.60 -29.58 -25.93
CA ASN A 404 26.44 -30.75 -25.08
C ASN A 404 24.98 -31.18 -25.11
N LEU A 405 24.73 -32.39 -25.61
CA LEU A 405 23.45 -33.06 -25.55
C LEU A 405 23.49 -34.10 -24.45
N ALA A 406 22.41 -34.18 -23.69
CA ALA A 406 22.23 -35.17 -22.63
C ALA A 406 23.32 -35.14 -21.52
N ALA A 407 23.86 -33.97 -21.22
CA ALA A 407 24.90 -33.80 -20.19
C ALA A 407 24.36 -34.09 -18.77
N SER A 408 23.09 -33.79 -18.51
CA SER A 408 22.39 -34.17 -17.27
C SER A 408 22.36 -35.68 -17.03
N GLY A 409 22.50 -36.50 -18.07
CA GLY A 409 22.64 -37.96 -17.94
C GLY A 409 23.80 -38.35 -17.02
N ALA A 410 24.87 -37.55 -16.93
CA ALA A 410 25.99 -37.79 -16.01
C ALA A 410 25.57 -37.62 -14.53
N GLN A 411 24.64 -36.70 -14.25
CA GLN A 411 24.07 -36.53 -12.91
C GLN A 411 23.12 -37.67 -12.57
N VAL A 412 22.32 -38.12 -13.53
CA VAL A 412 21.42 -39.28 -13.38
C VAL A 412 22.22 -40.54 -13.09
N THR A 413 23.30 -40.82 -13.84
CA THR A 413 24.18 -41.97 -13.57
C THR A 413 24.83 -41.90 -12.19
N ALA A 414 25.30 -40.73 -11.76
CA ALA A 414 25.83 -40.57 -10.39
C ALA A 414 24.77 -40.83 -9.30
N GLN A 415 23.51 -40.44 -9.54
CA GLN A 415 22.40 -40.75 -8.63
C GLN A 415 22.06 -42.25 -8.63
N THR A 416 22.11 -42.92 -9.78
CA THR A 416 21.91 -44.36 -9.92
C THR A 416 22.99 -45.13 -9.15
N ASP A 417 24.27 -44.76 -9.32
CA ASP A 417 25.40 -45.36 -8.59
C ASP A 417 25.27 -45.20 -7.08
N GLN A 418 24.76 -44.06 -6.62
CA GLN A 418 24.50 -43.83 -5.19
C GLN A 418 23.33 -44.69 -4.70
N CYS A 419 22.23 -44.75 -5.46
CA CYS A 419 21.06 -45.58 -5.12
C CYS A 419 21.43 -47.07 -5.04
N LEU A 420 22.30 -47.55 -5.93
CA LEU A 420 22.85 -48.92 -5.91
C LEU A 420 23.65 -49.20 -4.63
N LYS A 421 24.48 -48.24 -4.18
CA LYS A 421 25.23 -48.37 -2.92
C LYS A 421 24.30 -48.42 -1.71
N ASP A 422 23.28 -47.57 -1.70
CA ASP A 422 22.31 -47.50 -0.60
C ASP A 422 21.46 -48.79 -0.54
N LEU A 423 21.10 -49.35 -1.70
CA LEU A 423 20.41 -50.64 -1.79
C LEU A 423 21.29 -51.77 -1.26
N ALA A 424 22.54 -51.86 -1.69
CA ALA A 424 23.49 -52.87 -1.19
C ALA A 424 23.74 -52.78 0.32
N GLN A 425 23.75 -51.56 0.89
CA GLN A 425 23.81 -51.37 2.34
C GLN A 425 22.54 -51.88 3.03
N THR A 426 21.37 -51.59 2.47
CA THR A 426 20.07 -52.01 3.01
C THR A 426 19.94 -53.54 2.98
N ASP A 427 20.33 -54.18 1.88
CA ASP A 427 20.35 -55.64 1.74
C ASP A 427 21.29 -56.27 2.78
N SER A 428 22.48 -55.69 2.99
CA SER A 428 23.39 -56.18 4.03
C SER A 428 22.79 -56.07 5.45
N GLN A 429 21.95 -55.07 5.71
CA GLN A 429 21.25 -54.93 7.00
C GLN A 429 20.11 -55.95 7.12
N LEU A 430 19.42 -56.26 6.04
CA LEU A 430 18.42 -57.33 5.99
C LEU A 430 19.05 -58.70 6.24
N ASP A 431 20.21 -59.00 5.64
CA ASP A 431 20.97 -60.23 5.89
C ASP A 431 21.39 -60.36 7.36
N ASN A 432 21.92 -59.28 7.95
CA ASN A 432 22.27 -59.24 9.37
C ASN A 432 21.05 -59.44 10.29
N LEU A 433 19.89 -58.90 9.91
CA LEU A 433 18.64 -59.08 10.64
C LEU A 433 18.12 -60.52 10.51
N GLN A 434 18.25 -61.15 9.33
CA GLN A 434 17.94 -62.57 9.17
C GLN A 434 18.79 -63.45 10.09
N GLU A 435 20.10 -63.22 10.16
CA GLU A 435 20.96 -63.92 11.13
C GLU A 435 20.52 -63.67 12.59
N ALA A 436 20.07 -62.45 12.90
CA ALA A 436 19.57 -62.10 14.22
C ALA A 436 18.25 -62.83 14.55
N ILE A 437 17.38 -63.06 13.56
CA ILE A 437 16.18 -63.89 13.70
C ILE A 437 16.57 -65.33 14.03
N GLU A 438 17.50 -65.93 13.28
CA GLU A 438 17.97 -67.30 13.53
C GLU A 438 18.56 -67.46 14.94
N LYS A 439 19.35 -66.48 15.39
CA LYS A 439 19.92 -66.45 16.75
C LYS A 439 18.85 -66.23 17.83
N ALA A 440 17.85 -65.38 17.58
CA ALA A 440 16.73 -65.14 18.49
C ALA A 440 15.82 -66.38 18.63
N ASP A 441 15.73 -67.21 17.60
CA ASP A 441 14.91 -68.42 17.60
C ASP A 441 15.46 -69.51 18.55
N GLN A 442 16.77 -69.49 18.84
CA GLN A 442 17.46 -70.41 19.75
C GLN A 442 17.32 -70.03 21.25
N VAL A 443 16.69 -68.90 21.57
CA VAL A 443 16.50 -68.43 22.96
C VAL A 443 15.44 -69.28 23.68
N LYS A 444 15.79 -69.82 24.87
CA LYS A 444 14.94 -70.73 25.66
C LYS A 444 13.79 -70.07 26.42
N ASP A 445 13.81 -68.74 26.56
CA ASP A 445 12.85 -67.94 27.34
C ASP A 445 11.71 -67.43 26.42
N ALA A 446 10.49 -67.95 26.61
CA ALA A 446 9.37 -67.78 25.66
C ALA A 446 8.85 -66.33 25.56
N GLU A 447 8.83 -65.59 26.68
CA GLU A 447 8.36 -64.20 26.73
C GLU A 447 9.36 -63.25 26.03
N LYS A 448 10.65 -63.40 26.32
CA LYS A 448 11.72 -62.60 25.68
C LYS A 448 11.87 -62.92 24.20
N LYS A 449 11.73 -64.19 23.81
CA LYS A 449 11.76 -64.63 22.40
C LYS A 449 10.68 -63.93 21.58
N LYS A 450 9.44 -63.87 22.10
CA LYS A 450 8.31 -63.23 21.40
C LYS A 450 8.53 -61.73 21.20
N LEU A 451 9.09 -61.06 22.20
CA LEU A 451 9.33 -59.61 22.19
C LEU A 451 10.51 -59.21 21.28
N LEU A 452 11.57 -60.01 21.24
CA LEU A 452 12.71 -59.84 20.32
C LEU A 452 12.30 -60.06 18.86
N LEU A 453 11.56 -61.14 18.57
CA LEU A 453 11.09 -61.42 17.20
C LEU A 453 10.13 -60.34 16.69
N ALA A 454 9.25 -59.79 17.54
CA ALA A 454 8.38 -58.69 17.16
C ALA A 454 9.16 -57.41 16.82
N LYS A 455 10.21 -57.10 17.59
CA LYS A 455 11.06 -55.91 17.34
C LYS A 455 11.90 -56.09 16.07
N ILE A 456 12.53 -57.25 15.89
CA ILE A 456 13.31 -57.56 14.70
C ILE A 456 12.41 -57.59 13.45
N GLY A 457 11.21 -58.17 13.53
CA GLY A 457 10.24 -58.18 12.44
C GLY A 457 9.76 -56.77 12.04
N ALA A 458 9.53 -55.88 13.01
CA ALA A 458 9.21 -54.48 12.71
C ALA A 458 10.36 -53.74 12.00
N THR A 459 11.60 -53.98 12.44
CA THR A 459 12.79 -53.42 11.79
C THR A 459 13.03 -54.03 10.39
N GLN A 460 12.81 -55.32 10.23
CA GLN A 460 12.89 -56.01 8.93
C GLN A 460 11.86 -55.46 7.95
N MET A 461 10.59 -55.30 8.36
CA MET A 461 9.57 -54.68 7.53
C MET A 461 9.98 -53.26 7.09
N HIS A 462 10.53 -52.46 7.99
CA HIS A 462 11.01 -51.11 7.65
C HIS A 462 12.11 -51.13 6.59
N TYR A 463 13.10 -52.02 6.71
CA TYR A 463 14.17 -52.13 5.71
C TYR A 463 13.70 -52.75 4.39
N CYS A 464 12.76 -53.69 4.40
CA CYS A 464 12.11 -54.19 3.18
C CYS A 464 11.35 -53.06 2.45
N GLU A 465 10.62 -52.22 3.18
CA GLU A 465 9.96 -51.04 2.58
C GLU A 465 10.96 -50.04 1.99
N GLN A 466 12.09 -49.79 2.69
CA GLN A 466 13.15 -48.93 2.15
C GLN A 466 13.79 -49.53 0.89
N ALA A 467 14.07 -50.83 0.86
CA ALA A 467 14.62 -51.52 -0.31
C ALA A 467 13.65 -51.41 -1.51
N GLU A 468 12.35 -51.67 -1.29
CA GLU A 468 11.33 -51.53 -2.35
C GLU A 468 11.25 -50.09 -2.89
N GLN A 469 11.40 -49.07 -2.03
CA GLN A 469 11.44 -47.67 -2.45
C GLN A 469 12.70 -47.36 -3.27
N LEU A 470 13.85 -47.90 -2.88
CA LEU A 470 15.12 -47.72 -3.60
C LEU A 470 15.10 -48.43 -4.96
N GLU A 471 14.57 -49.65 -5.05
CA GLU A 471 14.40 -50.37 -6.32
C GLU A 471 13.48 -49.62 -7.28
N LYS A 472 12.34 -49.10 -6.79
CA LYS A 472 11.44 -48.25 -7.59
C LYS A 472 12.14 -46.99 -8.08
N LYS A 473 12.92 -46.34 -7.21
CA LYS A 473 13.69 -45.14 -7.58
C LYS A 473 14.74 -45.45 -8.64
N LEU A 474 15.43 -46.59 -8.52
CA LEU A 474 16.45 -47.04 -9.45
C LEU A 474 15.85 -47.31 -10.84
N SER A 475 14.74 -48.06 -10.89
CA SER A 475 14.02 -48.30 -12.15
C SER A 475 13.57 -46.99 -12.83
N ASN A 476 13.07 -46.02 -12.05
CA ASN A 476 12.71 -44.71 -12.60
C ASN A 476 13.91 -43.94 -13.16
N LEU A 477 15.08 -44.00 -12.48
CA LEU A 477 16.30 -43.34 -12.96
C LEU A 477 16.84 -43.98 -14.24
N GLU A 478 16.80 -45.31 -14.34
CA GLU A 478 17.21 -46.04 -15.55
C GLU A 478 16.30 -45.72 -16.74
N LEU A 479 14.98 -45.72 -16.54
CA LEU A 479 14.02 -45.32 -17.57
C LEU A 479 14.26 -43.87 -18.01
N HIS A 480 14.45 -42.95 -17.05
CA HIS A 480 14.73 -41.56 -17.35
C HIS A 480 16.01 -41.39 -18.17
N LEU A 481 17.09 -42.10 -17.82
CA LEU A 481 18.34 -42.07 -18.58
C LEU A 481 18.15 -42.60 -20.01
N HIS A 482 17.38 -43.68 -20.16
CA HIS A 482 17.09 -44.25 -21.47
C HIS A 482 16.33 -43.27 -22.37
N GLU A 483 15.24 -42.68 -21.86
CA GLU A 483 14.46 -41.65 -22.56
C GLU A 483 15.32 -40.44 -22.94
N LEU A 484 16.21 -40.03 -22.04
CA LEU A 484 17.08 -38.88 -22.24
C LEU A 484 18.08 -39.13 -23.37
N LEU A 485 18.71 -40.31 -23.42
CA LEU A 485 19.64 -40.71 -24.48
C LEU A 485 18.95 -41.01 -25.81
N GLU A 486 17.78 -41.62 -25.81
CA GLU A 486 17.00 -41.90 -27.03
C GLU A 486 16.51 -40.59 -27.68
N GLY A 487 16.12 -39.62 -26.86
CA GLY A 487 15.75 -38.29 -27.35
C GLY A 487 16.93 -37.40 -27.75
N ALA A 488 18.17 -37.80 -27.42
CA ALA A 488 19.38 -37.00 -27.62
C ALA A 488 19.72 -36.85 -29.11
N GLN A 489 19.32 -35.73 -29.72
CA GLN A 489 19.58 -35.49 -31.13
C GLN A 489 19.83 -34.02 -31.49
N LEU A 490 20.69 -33.82 -32.48
CA LEU A 490 20.93 -32.53 -33.15
C LEU A 490 20.33 -32.59 -34.55
N VAL A 491 19.47 -31.64 -34.89
CA VAL A 491 18.88 -31.53 -36.23
C VAL A 491 19.31 -30.22 -36.87
N VAL A 492 19.98 -30.32 -38.02
CA VAL A 492 20.46 -29.17 -38.80
C VAL A 492 19.75 -29.14 -40.14
N ASN A 493 18.97 -28.09 -40.40
CA ASN A 493 18.10 -28.02 -41.57
C ASN A 493 18.73 -27.38 -42.81
N LYS A 494 19.86 -26.66 -42.68
CA LYS A 494 20.62 -26.11 -43.82
C LYS A 494 22.07 -26.56 -43.80
N THR A 495 22.83 -26.10 -42.81
CA THR A 495 24.29 -26.18 -42.84
C THR A 495 24.86 -26.33 -41.45
N LEU A 496 25.72 -27.33 -41.27
CA LEU A 496 26.58 -27.46 -40.10
C LEU A 496 28.00 -27.08 -40.51
N HIS A 497 28.53 -25.98 -39.97
CA HIS A 497 29.87 -25.49 -40.30
C HIS A 497 30.98 -26.31 -39.62
N SER A 498 32.21 -26.16 -40.08
CA SER A 498 33.39 -26.76 -39.45
C SER A 498 33.76 -26.04 -38.13
N GLY A 499 34.41 -26.76 -37.21
CA GLY A 499 34.86 -26.23 -35.92
C GLY A 499 33.79 -26.25 -34.83
N VAL A 500 32.69 -26.99 -35.04
CA VAL A 500 31.64 -27.24 -34.05
C VAL A 500 31.97 -28.53 -33.31
N GLU A 501 32.01 -28.46 -31.97
CA GLU A 501 32.24 -29.60 -31.09
C GLU A 501 30.90 -30.07 -30.53
N ILE A 502 30.52 -31.31 -30.85
CA ILE A 502 29.24 -31.91 -30.45
C ILE A 502 29.56 -33.03 -29.47
N HIS A 503 29.11 -32.89 -28.24
CA HIS A 503 29.15 -33.91 -27.21
C HIS A 503 27.77 -34.53 -27.06
N ILE A 504 27.69 -35.85 -27.12
CA ILE A 504 26.49 -36.60 -26.75
C ILE A 504 26.90 -37.53 -25.64
N PHE A 505 26.47 -37.23 -24.42
CA PHE A 505 26.89 -37.93 -23.21
C PHE A 505 28.43 -37.96 -23.06
N ASP A 506 29.08 -39.13 -23.20
CA ASP A 506 30.53 -39.33 -23.07
C ASP A 506 31.27 -39.29 -24.43
N LYS A 507 30.56 -39.15 -25.54
CA LYS A 507 31.15 -39.15 -26.90
C LYS A 507 31.29 -37.74 -27.43
N VAL A 508 32.32 -37.54 -28.25
CA VAL A 508 32.65 -36.24 -28.86
C VAL A 508 32.82 -36.38 -30.36
N LEU A 509 32.21 -35.46 -31.11
CA LEU A 509 32.35 -35.30 -32.55
C LEU A 509 32.79 -33.86 -32.84
N LEU A 510 33.96 -33.70 -33.45
CA LEU A 510 34.45 -32.41 -33.94
C LEU A 510 34.24 -32.32 -35.45
N THR A 511 33.51 -31.30 -35.91
CA THR A 511 33.29 -31.10 -37.36
C THR A 511 34.56 -30.53 -38.01
N ASN A 512 35.12 -31.24 -38.99
CA ASN A 512 36.33 -30.82 -39.70
C ASN A 512 36.06 -30.15 -41.06
N ARG A 513 34.82 -30.22 -41.53
CA ARG A 513 34.33 -29.65 -42.78
C ARG A 513 32.89 -29.21 -42.62
N GLN A 514 32.37 -28.50 -43.62
CA GLN A 514 30.97 -28.15 -43.70
C GLN A 514 30.13 -29.37 -44.13
N TYR A 515 29.01 -29.57 -43.45
CA TYR A 515 28.05 -30.64 -43.74
C TYR A 515 26.71 -30.05 -44.24
N PRO A 516 26.02 -30.74 -45.18
CA PRO A 516 24.68 -30.38 -45.64
C PRO A 516 23.63 -30.67 -44.55
N PRO A 517 22.32 -30.51 -44.81
CA PRO A 517 21.28 -30.81 -43.81
C PRO A 517 21.45 -32.22 -43.25
N CYS A 518 21.56 -32.33 -41.93
CA CYS A 518 21.89 -33.57 -41.26
C CYS A 518 21.21 -33.71 -39.91
N LYS A 519 21.16 -34.94 -39.42
CA LYS A 519 20.79 -35.30 -38.06
C LYS A 519 21.98 -35.98 -37.41
N VAL A 520 22.30 -35.60 -36.19
CA VAL A 520 23.34 -36.23 -35.38
C VAL A 520 22.67 -36.86 -34.16
N LYS A 521 22.88 -38.15 -33.96
CA LYS A 521 22.30 -38.93 -32.86
C LYS A 521 23.31 -39.96 -32.36
N LEU A 522 23.02 -40.53 -31.20
CA LEU A 522 23.79 -41.66 -30.66
C LEU A 522 23.14 -42.97 -31.13
N GLU A 523 23.84 -43.76 -31.96
CA GLU A 523 23.44 -45.12 -32.32
C GLU A 523 24.56 -46.09 -31.95
N GLU A 524 24.21 -47.21 -31.31
CA GLU A 524 25.16 -48.26 -30.88
C GLU A 524 26.40 -47.70 -30.13
N SER A 525 26.20 -46.68 -29.28
CA SER A 525 27.28 -45.99 -28.53
C SER A 525 28.30 -45.23 -29.39
N LYS A 526 27.95 -44.90 -30.63
CA LYS A 526 28.71 -44.03 -31.53
C LYS A 526 27.85 -42.87 -31.99
N ILE A 527 28.50 -41.74 -32.24
CA ILE A 527 27.82 -40.58 -32.83
C ILE A 527 27.71 -40.84 -34.34
N GLU A 528 26.48 -40.96 -34.83
CA GLU A 528 26.19 -41.09 -36.26
C GLU A 528 25.64 -39.79 -36.83
N VAL A 529 26.05 -39.48 -38.07
CA VAL A 529 25.61 -38.29 -38.82
C VAL A 529 24.83 -38.76 -40.04
N GLU A 530 23.51 -38.65 -39.97
CA GLU A 530 22.61 -38.96 -41.07
C GLU A 530 22.39 -37.71 -41.93
N PHE A 531 22.62 -37.81 -43.23
CA PHE A 531 22.31 -36.73 -44.16
C PHE A 531 20.87 -36.86 -44.64
N LYS A 532 20.11 -35.76 -44.59
CA LYS A 532 18.79 -35.73 -45.24
C LYS A 532 19.02 -35.79 -46.75
N THR A 533 18.72 -36.93 -47.38
CA THR A 533 18.61 -37.00 -48.84
C THR A 533 17.43 -36.14 -49.27
N SER A 534 17.73 -35.13 -50.09
CA SER A 534 16.78 -34.15 -50.65
C SER A 534 15.62 -34.76 -51.39
#